data_AF-A0A8S2YIA1-F1
#
_entry.id   AF-A0A8S2YIA1-F1
#
_cell.length_a   1.000
_cell.length_b   1.000
_cell.length_c   1.000
_cell.angle_alpha   90.00
_cell.angle_beta   90.00
_cell.angle_gamma   90.00
#
_symmetry.space_group_name_H-M   'P 1'
#
loop_
_entity.id
_entity.type
_entity.pdbx_description
1 polymer ?
#
loop_
_entity_poly.entity_id
_entity_poly.type
_entity_poly.pdbx_seq_one_letter_code
_entity_poly.pdbx_strand_id
1 'polypeptide(L)'
;SGTLSFGSSIVAVENHIDLTFTTDETLSQSGFWIRLHGYSSCGRDEYSLGSKCLRLFTMKHSWTTAREKCLSIGSRLLKLYDIVEEKKLLNFLTNGQYQDTQYWIG
;
A
#
# COMPACT_ATOMS: atom_id res chain seq x y z
N SER A 1 18.99 5.85 -16.56
CA SER A 1 18.85 4.99 -15.36
C SER A 1 18.67 5.87 -14.15
N GLY A 2 17.43 6.18 -13.78
CA GLY A 2 17.13 6.97 -12.59
C GLY A 2 16.58 6.05 -11.52
N THR A 3 17.39 5.71 -10.53
CA THR A 3 16.95 5.02 -9.32
C THR A 3 16.14 6.04 -8.50
N LEU A 4 14.82 5.87 -8.48
CA LEU A 4 13.98 6.57 -7.51
C LEU A 4 14.29 5.99 -6.13
N SER A 5 15.16 6.68 -5.39
CA SER A 5 15.38 6.45 -3.97
C SER A 5 14.16 6.99 -3.24
N PHE A 6 13.13 6.16 -3.06
CA PHE A 6 12.00 6.51 -2.22
C PHE A 6 12.49 6.55 -0.77
N GLY A 7 12.42 7.74 -0.14
CA GLY A 7 12.58 7.87 1.30
C GLY A 7 11.53 7.03 2.04
N SER A 8 11.63 7.00 3.37
CA SER A 8 10.76 6.21 4.25
C SER A 8 9.25 6.45 4.05
N SER A 9 8.86 7.50 3.31
CA SER A 9 7.48 7.87 3.03
C SER A 9 7.32 8.47 1.62
N ILE A 10 6.17 8.20 1.00
CA ILE A 10 5.66 8.81 -0.23
C ILE A 10 4.37 9.54 0.17
N VAL A 11 4.28 10.83 -0.15
CA VAL A 11 3.05 11.61 0.01
C VAL A 11 2.48 11.84 -1.39
N ALA A 12 1.26 11.40 -1.61
CA ALA A 12 0.57 11.53 -2.87
C ALA A 12 -0.74 12.29 -2.66
N VAL A 13 -1.01 13.25 -3.55
CA VAL A 13 -2.11 14.20 -3.41
C VAL A 13 -3.11 13.98 -4.54
N GLU A 14 -4.35 13.67 -4.20
CA GLU A 14 -5.44 13.45 -5.16
C GLU A 14 -6.73 14.04 -4.59
N ASN A 15 -7.45 14.89 -5.34
CA ASN A 15 -8.69 15.54 -4.90
C ASN A 15 -8.62 16.24 -3.53
N HIS A 16 -7.51 16.93 -3.23
CA HIS A 16 -7.22 17.56 -1.92
C HIS A 16 -7.09 16.59 -0.73
N ILE A 17 -6.91 15.30 -1.00
CA ILE A 17 -6.61 14.28 0.01
C ILE A 17 -5.13 13.96 -0.08
N ASP A 18 -4.43 14.14 1.05
CA ASP A 18 -3.03 13.76 1.21
C ASP A 18 -2.95 12.31 1.69
N LEU A 19 -2.53 11.39 0.82
CA LEU A 19 -2.27 10.00 1.17
C LEU A 19 -0.78 9.79 1.42
N THR A 20 -0.45 9.25 2.58
CA THR A 20 0.91 8.91 3.00
C THR A 20 1.09 7.40 2.95
N PHE A 21 2.00 6.95 2.08
CA PHE A 21 2.49 5.58 2.06
C PHE A 21 3.85 5.55 2.74
N THR A 22 4.07 4.69 3.72
CA THR A 22 5.31 4.75 4.49
C THR A 22 5.83 3.37 4.91
N THR A 23 7.11 3.34 5.26
CA THR A 23 7.79 2.25 5.98
C THR A 23 8.36 2.73 7.31
N ASP A 24 8.09 3.99 7.70
CA ASP A 24 8.70 4.67 8.83
C ASP A 24 7.90 4.41 10.12
N GLU A 25 8.39 3.48 10.93
CA GLU A 25 7.81 3.18 12.24
C GLU A 25 8.00 4.29 13.28
N THR A 26 8.93 5.23 13.06
CA THR A 26 9.17 6.32 14.01
C THR A 26 7.97 7.26 14.12
N LEU A 27 7.09 7.25 13.11
CA LEU A 27 5.80 7.94 13.12
C LEU A 27 4.81 7.36 14.16
N SER A 28 5.13 6.22 14.82
CA SER A 28 4.46 5.63 15.99
C SER A 28 2.94 5.47 15.91
N GLN A 29 2.36 5.48 14.71
CA GLN A 29 0.94 5.31 14.49
C GLN A 29 0.67 3.95 13.88
N SER A 30 -0.32 3.23 14.42
CA SER A 30 -0.81 2.04 13.74
C SER A 30 -1.51 2.47 12.46
N GLY A 31 -1.07 1.95 11.33
CA GLY A 31 -1.59 2.25 9.99
C GLY A 31 -2.28 1.05 9.39
N PHE A 32 -3.05 1.29 8.33
CA PHE A 32 -3.53 0.23 7.44
C PHE A 32 -2.38 -0.31 6.62
N TRP A 33 -2.54 -1.45 5.98
CA TRP A 33 -1.48 -1.98 5.14
C TRP A 33 -2.01 -2.62 3.87
N ILE A 34 -1.18 -2.60 2.84
CA ILE A 34 -1.52 -3.13 1.53
C ILE A 34 -0.66 -4.35 1.26
N ARG A 35 -1.33 -5.51 1.14
CA ARG A 35 -0.71 -6.77 0.76
C ARG A 35 -0.61 -6.88 -0.75
N LEU A 36 0.47 -7.51 -1.22
CA LEU A 36 0.72 -7.79 -2.63
C LEU A 36 0.89 -9.29 -2.91
N HIS A 37 0.16 -9.81 -3.91
CA HIS A 37 0.37 -11.14 -4.49
C HIS A 37 0.51 -11.09 -6.03
N GLY A 38 1.26 -12.04 -6.60
CA GLY A 38 1.35 -12.26 -8.04
C GLY A 38 0.53 -13.49 -8.46
N TYR A 39 -0.76 -13.30 -8.73
CA TYR A 39 -1.64 -14.34 -9.27
C TYR A 39 -2.08 -13.99 -10.70
N SER A 40 -2.49 -15.00 -11.48
CA SER A 40 -3.06 -14.79 -12.83
C SER A 40 -4.47 -14.17 -12.81
N SER A 41 -5.14 -14.20 -11.65
CA SER A 41 -6.42 -13.54 -11.40
C SER A 41 -6.54 -13.17 -9.92
N CYS A 42 -7.15 -12.03 -9.62
CA CYS A 42 -7.32 -11.53 -8.26
C CYS A 42 -8.56 -12.11 -7.58
N GLY A 43 -8.48 -12.34 -6.26
CA GLY A 43 -9.56 -12.88 -5.45
C GLY A 43 -10.72 -11.89 -5.23
N ARG A 44 -11.79 -12.37 -4.58
CA ARG A 44 -13.08 -11.65 -4.42
C ARG A 44 -13.00 -10.34 -3.64
N ASP A 45 -11.90 -10.06 -2.94
CA ASP A 45 -11.68 -8.81 -2.19
C ASP A 45 -10.32 -8.18 -2.52
N GLU A 46 -9.84 -8.42 -3.75
CA GLU A 46 -8.55 -7.94 -4.20
C GLU A 46 -8.68 -7.00 -5.40
N TYR A 47 -7.89 -5.94 -5.37
CA TYR A 47 -7.81 -4.99 -6.46
C TYR A 47 -6.70 -5.38 -7.43
N SER A 48 -7.02 -5.40 -8.72
CA SER A 48 -6.07 -5.71 -9.78
C SER A 48 -5.24 -4.48 -10.14
N LEU A 49 -3.94 -4.56 -9.89
CA LEU A 49 -2.95 -3.55 -10.26
C LEU A 49 -2.00 -4.13 -11.33
N GLY A 50 -2.46 -4.23 -12.57
CA GLY A 50 -1.68 -4.88 -13.63
C GLY A 50 -1.58 -6.39 -13.41
N SER A 51 -0.36 -6.92 -13.23
CA SER A 51 -0.11 -8.34 -12.89
C SER A 51 -0.09 -8.61 -11.37
N LYS A 52 -0.42 -7.60 -10.58
CA LYS A 52 -0.41 -7.63 -9.11
C LYS A 52 -1.82 -7.64 -8.57
N CYS A 53 -2.05 -8.38 -7.50
CA CYS A 53 -3.29 -8.34 -6.73
C CYS A 53 -3.03 -7.71 -5.37
N LEU A 54 -3.83 -6.70 -5.06
CA LEU A 54 -3.73 -5.91 -3.84
C LEU A 54 -4.87 -6.24 -2.89
N ARG A 55 -4.55 -6.38 -1.60
CA ARG A 55 -5.57 -6.40 -0.55
C ARG A 55 -5.28 -5.31 0.46
N LEU A 56 -6.24 -4.42 0.65
CA LEU A 56 -6.21 -3.45 1.74
C LEU A 56 -6.70 -4.10 3.03
N PHE A 57 -5.95 -3.94 4.11
CA PHE A 57 -6.37 -4.36 5.44
C PHE A 57 -6.75 -3.13 6.26
N THR A 58 -8.01 -3.08 6.68
CA THR A 58 -8.62 -1.99 7.45
C THR A 58 -8.44 -2.15 8.97
N MET A 59 -7.61 -3.09 9.42
CA MET A 59 -7.16 -3.10 10.81
C MET A 59 -5.89 -2.25 10.89
N LYS A 60 -5.68 -1.55 12.00
CA LYS A 60 -4.46 -0.75 12.20
C LYS A 60 -3.43 -1.59 12.95
N HIS A 61 -2.21 -1.69 12.42
CA HIS A 61 -1.07 -2.36 13.07
C HIS A 61 0.21 -1.53 12.93
N SER A 62 1.24 -1.85 13.71
CA SER A 62 2.60 -1.39 13.40
C SER A 62 3.03 -1.95 12.05
N TRP A 63 3.99 -1.27 11.41
CA TRP A 63 4.53 -1.73 10.13
C TRP A 63 5.12 -3.14 10.25
N THR A 64 5.85 -3.42 11.33
CA THR A 64 6.46 -4.73 11.61
C THR A 64 5.39 -5.81 11.71
N THR A 65 4.32 -5.58 12.49
CA THR A 65 3.22 -6.54 12.58
C THR A 65 2.50 -6.73 11.24
N ALA A 66 2.29 -5.66 10.47
CA ALA A 66 1.70 -5.75 9.14
C ALA A 66 2.59 -6.57 8.18
N ARG A 67 3.90 -6.36 8.22
CA ARG A 67 4.89 -7.11 7.45
C ARG A 67 4.89 -8.59 7.83
N GLU A 68 4.94 -8.92 9.11
CA GLU A 68 4.91 -10.30 9.60
C GLU A 68 3.63 -11.03 9.17
N LYS A 69 2.47 -10.35 9.24
CA LYS A 69 1.21 -10.89 8.75
C LYS A 69 1.25 -11.20 7.26
N CYS A 70 1.78 -10.29 6.43
CA CYS A 70 1.96 -10.55 5.01
C CYS A 70 2.89 -11.76 4.76
N LEU A 71 4.02 -11.84 5.46
CA LEU A 71 4.97 -12.95 5.32
C LEU A 71 4.37 -14.29 5.74
N SER A 72 3.56 -14.32 6.80
CA SER A 72 2.93 -15.55 7.32
C SER A 72 1.99 -16.25 6.33
N ILE A 73 1.50 -15.52 5.32
CA ILE A 73 0.60 -16.02 4.27
C ILE A 73 1.28 -16.07 2.90
N GLY A 74 2.61 -16.14 2.85
CA GLY A 74 3.37 -16.23 1.59
C GLY A 74 3.41 -14.94 0.78
N SER A 75 3.11 -13.80 1.40
CA SER A 75 2.94 -12.50 0.76
C SER A 75 3.95 -11.46 1.25
N ARG A 76 3.83 -10.24 0.74
CA ARG A 76 4.64 -9.09 1.14
C ARG A 76 3.77 -7.83 1.18
N LEU A 77 4.22 -6.83 1.95
CA LEU A 77 3.70 -5.47 1.80
C LEU A 77 3.98 -4.96 0.38
N LEU A 78 3.07 -4.14 -0.14
CA LEU A 78 3.16 -3.58 -1.48
C LEU A 78 4.44 -2.78 -1.65
N LYS A 79 5.17 -3.06 -2.73
CA LYS A 79 6.26 -2.21 -3.22
C LYS A 79 5.78 -1.46 -4.45
N LEU A 80 5.91 -0.14 -4.41
CA LEU A 80 5.67 0.76 -5.53
C LEU A 80 6.99 0.98 -6.27
N TYR A 81 7.02 0.67 -7.56
CA TYR A 81 8.24 0.79 -8.37
C TYR A 81 8.15 1.88 -9.42
N ASP A 82 6.95 2.33 -9.75
CA ASP A 82 6.72 3.34 -10.77
C ASP A 82 5.46 4.19 -10.49
N ILE A 83 5.39 5.32 -11.18
CA ILE A 83 4.32 6.33 -11.06
C ILE A 83 2.97 5.82 -11.56
N VAL A 84 2.93 4.80 -12.42
CA VAL A 84 1.67 4.23 -12.93
C VAL A 84 1.03 3.37 -11.85
N GLU A 85 1.82 2.56 -11.15
CA GLU A 85 1.37 1.80 -9.98
C GLU A 85 0.86 2.72 -8.87
N GLU A 86 1.60 3.79 -8.58
CA GLU A 86 1.22 4.81 -7.60
C GLU A 86 -0.13 5.45 -7.95
N LYS A 87 -0.30 5.96 -9.18
CA LYS A 87 -1.56 6.58 -9.62
C LYS A 87 -2.75 5.65 -9.58
N LYS A 88 -2.57 4.39 -9.97
CA LYS A 88 -3.65 3.38 -9.91
C LYS A 88 -4.02 3.04 -8.47
N LEU A 89 -3.04 3.00 -7.57
CA LEU A 89 -3.30 2.80 -6.14
C LEU A 89 -4.03 3.99 -5.54
N LEU A 90 -3.63 5.22 -5.87
CA LEU A 90 -4.31 6.45 -5.47
C LEU A 90 -5.79 6.42 -5.87
N ASN A 91 -6.07 6.16 -7.15
CA ASN A 91 -7.43 6.06 -7.68
C ASN A 91 -8.26 4.98 -6.96
N PHE A 92 -7.65 3.84 -6.61
CA PHE A 92 -8.32 2.79 -5.85
C PHE A 92 -8.71 3.27 -4.44
N LEU A 93 -7.79 3.95 -3.74
CA LEU A 93 -8.02 4.40 -2.37
C LEU A 93 -9.00 5.57 -2.29
N THR A 94 -8.92 6.54 -3.22
CA THR A 94 -9.83 7.70 -3.23
C THR A 94 -11.25 7.31 -3.66
N ASN A 95 -11.41 6.40 -4.62
CA ASN A 95 -12.73 5.91 -5.04
C ASN A 95 -13.37 4.96 -4.01
N GLY A 96 -12.55 4.29 -3.18
CA GLY A 96 -13.02 3.39 -2.13
C GLY A 96 -13.65 4.09 -0.92
N GLN A 97 -13.69 5.43 -0.90
CA GLN A 97 -14.19 6.25 0.21
C GLN A 97 -13.58 5.90 1.57
N TYR A 98 -12.32 5.45 1.59
CA TYR A 98 -11.60 5.21 2.84
C TYR A 98 -11.30 6.57 3.50
N GLN A 99 -11.60 6.70 4.80
CA GLN A 99 -11.42 7.95 5.55
C GLN A 99 -9.98 8.18 6.00
N ASP A 100 -9.14 7.17 5.88
CA ASP A 100 -7.79 7.19 6.40
C ASP A 100 -6.77 7.59 5.33
N THR A 101 -5.73 8.27 5.80
CA THR A 101 -4.72 8.94 4.98
C THR A 101 -3.34 8.31 5.08
N GLN A 102 -3.17 7.24 5.87
CA GLN A 102 -1.87 6.60 6.09
C GLN A 102 -1.92 5.08 5.88
N TYR A 103 -1.02 4.58 5.04
CA TYR A 103 -0.93 3.18 4.66
C TYR A 103 0.52 2.68 4.68
N TRP A 104 0.72 1.48 5.21
CA TRP A 104 1.99 0.77 5.18
C TRP A 104 2.24 0.10 3.83
N ILE A 105 3.43 0.35 3.30
CA ILE A 105 4.03 -0.29 2.12
C ILE A 105 5.34 -1.01 2.51
N GLY A 106 5.99 -1.73 1.60
CA GLY A 106 7.07 -2.68 1.89
C GLY A 106 8.42 -2.38 1.28
#